data_AF-A0A7Z9CB98-F1
#
_entry.id   AF-A0A7Z9CB98-F1
#
_cell.length_a   1.000
_cell.length_b   1.000
_cell.length_c   1.000
_cell.angle_alpha   90.00
_cell.angle_beta   90.00
_cell.angle_gamma   90.00
#
_symmetry.space_group_name_H-M   'P 1'
#
loop_
_entity.id
_entity.type
_entity.pdbx_description
1 polymer ?
#
loop_
_entity_poly.entity_id
_entity_poly.type
_entity_poly.pdbx_seq_one_letter_code
_entity_poly.pdbx_strand_id
1 'polypeptide(L)'
;MKTCTIENNTITLNDSVLFSDKSTSFVDFSKKALKALQMDYPKFFKMDNLSKLAFLAAEVLLRPFSQSEKNSVALVFANRSASLDTDLKHQATIANPHEYYPSPAVFVYTLPNICLGEISIRHQLKIENSFFVFDSYEQAEPFLQQYSQALLAQGKAQSVLMAWVEFLEGDYRAIATLID
;
A
#
# COMPACT_ATOMS: atom_id res chain seq x y z
N MET A 1 14.23 13.10 -0.89
CA MET A 1 12.81 12.74 -0.72
C MET A 1 12.13 12.54 -2.07
N LYS A 2 11.54 11.36 -2.30
CA LYS A 2 10.73 11.06 -3.50
C LYS A 2 9.31 10.71 -3.05
N THR A 3 8.31 11.29 -3.68
CA THR A 3 6.90 11.10 -3.34
C THR A 3 6.14 10.55 -4.53
N CYS A 4 5.43 9.45 -4.32
CA CYS A 4 4.51 8.83 -5.25
C CYS A 4 3.08 9.06 -4.76
N THR A 5 2.21 9.59 -5.62
CA THR A 5 0.78 9.70 -5.34
C THR A 5 -0.03 8.85 -6.31
N ILE A 6 -1.07 8.21 -5.79
CA ILE A 6 -2.03 7.43 -6.59
C ILE A 6 -3.44 7.81 -6.17
N GLU A 7 -4.16 8.49 -7.04
CA GLU A 7 -5.56 8.89 -6.88
C GLU A 7 -6.15 9.21 -8.26
N ASN A 8 -7.48 9.21 -8.40
CA ASN A 8 -8.16 9.58 -9.64
C ASN A 8 -7.59 8.88 -10.90
N ASN A 9 -7.30 7.58 -10.79
CA ASN A 9 -6.71 6.74 -11.83
C ASN A 9 -5.41 7.31 -12.41
N THR A 10 -4.60 7.99 -11.60
CA THR A 10 -3.34 8.59 -12.00
C THR A 10 -2.24 8.22 -11.00
N ILE A 11 -1.06 7.88 -11.51
CA ILE A 11 0.17 7.64 -10.74
C ILE A 11 1.14 8.77 -11.05
N THR A 12 1.56 9.50 -10.02
CA THR A 12 2.48 10.63 -10.15
C THR A 12 3.71 10.40 -9.27
N LEU A 13 4.89 10.72 -9.77
CA LEU A 13 6.15 10.70 -9.03
C LEU A 13 6.80 12.08 -9.09
N ASN A 14 6.93 12.77 -7.95
CA ASN A 14 7.48 14.13 -7.86
C ASN A 14 6.92 15.06 -8.98
N ASP A 15 5.60 15.13 -9.09
CA ASP A 15 4.85 15.93 -10.09
C ASP A 15 4.84 15.40 -11.53
N SER A 16 5.62 14.36 -11.85
CA SER A 16 5.59 13.70 -13.17
C SER A 16 4.56 12.58 -13.22
N VAL A 17 3.58 12.69 -14.11
CA VAL A 17 2.60 11.62 -14.35
C VAL A 17 3.29 10.43 -15.02
N LEU A 18 3.37 9.32 -14.30
CA LEU A 18 3.91 8.06 -14.81
C LEU A 18 2.87 7.26 -15.59
N PHE A 19 1.61 7.33 -15.16
CA PHE A 19 0.51 6.61 -15.78
C PHE A 19 -0.82 7.29 -15.44
N SER A 20 -1.74 7.33 -16.40
CA SER A 20 -3.11 7.77 -16.19
C SER A 20 -4.04 7.01 -17.13
N ASP A 21 -5.24 6.65 -16.66
CA ASP A 21 -6.25 5.95 -17.45
C ASP A 21 -7.66 6.45 -17.14
N LYS A 22 -8.62 6.16 -18.02
CA LYS A 22 -10.05 6.50 -17.85
C LYS A 22 -10.87 5.30 -17.35
N SER A 23 -10.26 4.39 -16.59
CA SER A 23 -10.93 3.25 -15.99
C SER A 23 -12.13 3.65 -15.15
N THR A 24 -13.19 2.86 -15.22
CA THR A 24 -14.41 3.05 -14.40
C THR A 24 -14.32 2.40 -13.02
N SER A 25 -13.28 1.63 -12.75
CA SER A 25 -13.05 0.97 -11.46
C SER A 25 -11.56 0.85 -11.16
N PHE A 26 -11.21 0.84 -9.87
CA PHE A 26 -9.85 0.60 -9.40
C PHE A 26 -9.31 -0.77 -9.86
N VAL A 27 -10.15 -1.79 -9.99
CA VAL A 27 -9.74 -3.13 -10.41
C VAL A 27 -9.20 -3.12 -11.85
N ASP A 28 -9.82 -2.35 -12.74
CA ASP A 28 -9.34 -2.19 -14.12
C ASP A 28 -8.09 -1.28 -14.16
N PHE A 29 -8.15 -0.14 -13.45
CA PHE A 29 -7.02 0.79 -13.35
C PHE A 29 -5.74 0.12 -12.85
N SER A 30 -5.82 -0.61 -11.75
CA SER A 30 -4.65 -1.23 -11.11
C SER A 30 -4.00 -2.30 -11.99
N LYS A 31 -4.77 -3.04 -12.78
CA LYS A 31 -4.24 -3.99 -13.78
C LYS A 31 -3.53 -3.29 -14.93
N LYS A 32 -4.12 -2.22 -15.46
CA LYS A 32 -3.51 -1.43 -16.54
C LYS A 32 -2.25 -0.72 -16.05
N ALA A 33 -2.28 -0.17 -14.83
CA ALA A 33 -1.13 0.44 -14.19
C ALA A 33 0.03 -0.56 -14.02
N LEU A 34 -0.24 -1.75 -13.49
CA LEU A 34 0.78 -2.81 -13.36
C LEU A 34 1.45 -3.12 -14.72
N LYS A 35 0.64 -3.23 -15.78
CA LYS A 35 1.12 -3.48 -17.15
C LYS A 35 1.93 -2.30 -17.69
N ALA A 36 1.46 -1.07 -17.52
CA ALA A 36 2.12 0.14 -17.99
C ALA A 36 3.47 0.35 -17.30
N LEU A 37 3.55 0.02 -16.02
CA LEU A 37 4.78 0.02 -15.25
C LEU A 37 5.68 -1.20 -15.57
N GLN A 38 5.28 -2.09 -16.49
CA GLN A 38 6.03 -3.27 -16.92
C GLN A 38 6.39 -4.19 -15.74
N MET A 39 5.44 -4.42 -14.85
CA MET A 39 5.61 -5.28 -13.68
C MET A 39 5.03 -6.67 -13.94
N ASP A 40 5.86 -7.70 -13.81
CA ASP A 40 5.43 -9.09 -13.83
C ASP A 40 5.41 -9.66 -12.41
N TYR A 41 4.24 -9.66 -11.78
CA TYR A 41 4.06 -10.21 -10.44
C TYR A 41 2.70 -10.90 -10.30
N PRO A 42 2.60 -12.22 -10.59
CA PRO A 42 1.32 -12.95 -10.60
C PRO A 42 0.53 -12.88 -9.27
N LYS A 43 1.22 -12.73 -8.13
CA LYS A 43 0.57 -12.58 -6.82
C LYS A 43 -0.28 -11.31 -6.72
N PHE A 44 0.06 -10.25 -7.47
CA PHE A 44 -0.69 -9.00 -7.49
C PHE A 44 -2.18 -9.20 -7.77
N PHE A 45 -2.53 -10.12 -8.67
CA PHE A 45 -3.93 -10.36 -9.05
C PHE A 45 -4.77 -10.98 -7.92
N LYS A 46 -4.13 -11.61 -6.93
CA LYS A 46 -4.79 -12.24 -5.77
C LYS A 46 -4.93 -11.30 -4.57
N MET A 47 -4.22 -10.18 -4.58
CA MET A 47 -4.26 -9.18 -3.50
C MET A 47 -5.62 -8.48 -3.41
N ASP A 48 -5.99 -8.03 -2.22
CA ASP A 48 -7.10 -7.10 -2.05
C ASP A 48 -6.77 -5.70 -2.61
N ASN A 49 -7.75 -4.80 -2.61
CA ASN A 49 -7.59 -3.50 -3.26
C ASN A 49 -6.61 -2.60 -2.50
N LEU A 50 -6.63 -2.64 -1.16
CA LEU A 50 -5.69 -1.89 -0.33
C LEU A 50 -4.24 -2.33 -0.60
N SER A 51 -3.98 -3.64 -0.62
CA SER A 51 -2.64 -4.16 -0.91
C SER A 51 -2.19 -3.86 -2.34
N LYS A 52 -3.09 -3.92 -3.34
CA LYS A 52 -2.77 -3.51 -4.72
C LYS A 52 -2.35 -2.04 -4.79
N LEU A 53 -3.06 -1.15 -4.09
CA LEU A 53 -2.76 0.28 -4.05
C LEU A 53 -1.39 0.53 -3.40
N ALA A 54 -1.17 -0.05 -2.22
CA ALA A 54 0.10 0.02 -1.50
C ALA A 54 1.27 -0.51 -2.34
N PHE A 55 1.07 -1.66 -3.00
CA PHE A 55 2.06 -2.32 -3.84
C PHE A 55 2.49 -1.44 -5.02
N LEU A 56 1.54 -0.84 -5.74
CA LEU A 56 1.85 0.04 -6.87
C LEU A 56 2.69 1.25 -6.42
N ALA A 57 2.32 1.89 -5.31
CA ALA A 57 3.04 3.04 -4.79
C ALA A 57 4.47 2.67 -4.34
N ALA A 58 4.60 1.56 -3.61
CA ALA A 58 5.89 1.07 -3.13
C ALA A 58 6.81 0.65 -4.29
N GLU A 59 6.28 -0.04 -5.30
CA GLU A 59 7.04 -0.44 -6.48
C GLU A 59 7.64 0.76 -7.22
N VAL A 60 6.87 1.83 -7.43
CA VAL A 60 7.36 3.05 -8.09
C VAL A 60 8.59 3.61 -7.36
N LEU A 61 8.58 3.59 -6.02
CA LEU A 61 9.63 4.19 -5.20
C LEU A 61 10.83 3.25 -4.97
N LEU A 62 10.59 1.95 -4.82
CA LEU A 62 11.61 0.97 -4.46
C LEU A 62 12.26 0.28 -5.66
N ARG A 63 11.63 0.26 -6.85
CA ARG A 63 12.21 -0.37 -8.04
C ARG A 63 13.63 0.12 -8.39
N PRO A 64 13.97 1.42 -8.28
CA PRO A 64 15.31 1.91 -8.59
C PRO A 64 16.42 1.40 -7.65
N PHE A 65 16.06 0.87 -6.48
CA PHE A 65 17.01 0.48 -5.43
C PHE A 65 17.53 -0.94 -5.66
N SER A 66 18.82 -1.14 -5.43
CA SER A 66 19.43 -2.47 -5.36
C SER A 66 18.88 -3.27 -4.17
N GLN A 67 19.09 -4.59 -4.18
CA GLN A 67 18.66 -5.44 -3.07
C GLN A 67 19.39 -5.09 -1.76
N SER A 68 20.65 -4.64 -1.84
CA SER A 68 21.41 -4.26 -0.66
C SER A 68 20.82 -3.02 0.01
N GLU A 69 20.44 -2.00 -0.78
CA GLU A 69 19.80 -0.79 -0.27
C GLU A 69 18.42 -1.09 0.30
N LYS A 70 17.66 -2.00 -0.32
CA LYS A 70 16.35 -2.44 0.18
C LYS A 70 16.40 -3.13 1.54
N ASN A 71 17.49 -3.82 1.88
CA ASN A 71 17.60 -4.54 3.15
C ASN A 71 17.56 -3.61 4.38
N SER A 72 17.80 -2.30 4.19
CA SER A 72 17.78 -1.27 5.22
C SER A 72 16.60 -0.31 5.09
N VAL A 73 15.56 -0.67 4.32
CA VAL A 73 14.31 0.10 4.18
C VAL A 73 13.25 -0.39 5.16
N ALA A 74 12.76 0.52 6.01
CA ALA A 74 11.60 0.28 6.88
C ALA A 74 10.30 0.72 6.21
N LEU A 75 9.18 0.11 6.58
CA LEU A 75 7.84 0.52 6.16
C LEU A 75 7.06 1.10 7.34
N VAL A 76 6.47 2.28 7.14
CA VAL A 76 5.66 2.99 8.16
C VAL A 76 4.40 3.52 7.49
N PHE A 77 3.32 2.75 7.51
CA PHE A 77 2.11 3.09 6.76
C PHE A 77 0.97 3.48 7.71
N ALA A 78 0.03 4.27 7.21
CA ALA A 78 -1.19 4.58 7.90
C ALA A 78 -2.38 4.69 6.95
N ASN A 79 -3.58 4.53 7.48
CA ASN A 79 -4.82 4.87 6.80
C ASN A 79 -5.93 5.22 7.79
N ARG A 80 -7.15 5.40 7.30
CA ARG A 80 -8.33 5.65 8.13
C ARG A 80 -9.19 4.41 8.29
N SER A 81 -9.42 3.70 7.20
CA SER A 81 -10.41 2.62 7.17
C SER A 81 -9.86 1.26 7.59
N ALA A 82 -8.60 1.15 8.01
CA ALA A 82 -7.93 -0.12 8.23
C ALA A 82 -8.15 -1.07 7.03
N SER A 83 -8.82 -2.20 7.24
CA SER A 83 -9.19 -3.17 6.21
C SER A 83 -10.67 -3.16 5.85
N LEU A 84 -11.43 -2.11 6.21
CA LEU A 84 -12.90 -2.09 6.16
C LEU A 84 -13.49 -2.50 4.81
N ASP A 85 -12.88 -2.09 3.69
CA ASP A 85 -13.32 -2.52 2.35
C ASP A 85 -13.32 -4.04 2.18
N THR A 86 -12.28 -4.70 2.71
CA THR A 86 -12.15 -6.16 2.72
C THR A 86 -13.01 -6.79 3.81
N ASP A 87 -13.14 -6.15 4.98
CA ASP A 87 -13.98 -6.62 6.08
C ASP A 87 -15.44 -6.72 5.66
N LEU A 88 -15.96 -5.70 4.94
CA LEU A 88 -17.32 -5.70 4.39
C LEU A 88 -17.52 -6.86 3.38
N LYS A 89 -16.52 -7.11 2.53
CA LYS A 89 -16.55 -8.23 1.58
C LYS A 89 -16.54 -9.58 2.29
N HIS A 90 -15.71 -9.74 3.31
CA HIS A 90 -15.68 -10.98 4.10
C HIS A 90 -16.99 -11.17 4.87
N GLN A 91 -17.50 -10.12 5.51
CA GLN A 91 -18.76 -10.14 6.25
C GLN A 91 -19.93 -10.58 5.35
N ALA A 92 -19.98 -10.11 4.10
CA ALA A 92 -21.00 -10.52 3.14
C ALA A 92 -21.00 -12.03 2.85
N THR A 93 -19.87 -12.72 2.94
CA THR A 93 -19.79 -14.17 2.69
C THR A 93 -20.15 -15.03 3.90
N ILE A 94 -20.31 -14.43 5.09
CA ILE A 94 -20.63 -15.13 6.34
C ILE A 94 -21.93 -14.64 6.99
N ALA A 95 -22.55 -13.58 6.47
CA ALA A 95 -23.74 -12.96 7.06
C ALA A 95 -25.01 -13.82 6.91
N ASN A 96 -25.15 -14.57 5.81
CA ASN A 96 -26.31 -15.41 5.54
C ASN A 96 -26.02 -16.87 5.92
N PRO A 97 -26.69 -17.45 6.94
CA PRO A 97 -26.50 -18.86 7.32
C PRO A 97 -26.86 -19.86 6.21
N HIS A 98 -27.75 -19.49 5.29
CA HIS A 98 -28.14 -20.32 4.16
C HIS A 98 -27.16 -20.24 2.98
N GLU A 99 -26.28 -19.23 2.96
CA GLU A 99 -25.26 -19.00 1.92
C GLU A 99 -23.88 -18.78 2.55
N TYR A 100 -23.59 -19.55 3.61
CA TYR A 100 -22.37 -19.39 4.41
C TYR A 100 -21.15 -19.96 3.67
N TYR A 101 -20.29 -19.08 3.15
CA TYR A 101 -19.08 -19.44 2.42
C TYR A 101 -17.89 -18.57 2.84
N PRO A 102 -17.24 -18.85 3.98
CA PRO A 102 -16.07 -18.09 4.41
C PRO A 102 -14.94 -18.30 3.39
N SER A 103 -14.42 -17.21 2.82
CA SER A 103 -13.30 -17.28 1.87
C SER A 103 -11.98 -17.03 2.61
N PRO A 104 -11.12 -18.05 2.80
CA PRO A 104 -9.83 -17.86 3.47
C PRO A 104 -8.94 -16.83 2.76
N ALA A 105 -9.06 -16.74 1.43
CA ALA A 105 -8.32 -15.79 0.61
C ALA A 105 -8.75 -14.33 0.83
N VAL A 106 -9.99 -14.09 1.27
CA VAL A 106 -10.46 -12.75 1.65
C VAL A 106 -10.14 -12.48 3.13
N PHE A 107 -10.31 -13.49 3.99
CA PHE A 107 -10.06 -13.39 5.42
C PHE A 107 -8.64 -12.91 5.75
N VAL A 108 -7.61 -13.39 5.04
CA VAL A 108 -6.24 -12.95 5.32
C VAL A 108 -6.08 -11.44 5.15
N TYR A 109 -6.81 -10.81 4.23
CA TYR A 109 -6.74 -9.37 3.97
C TYR A 109 -7.66 -8.53 4.88
N THR A 110 -8.33 -9.12 5.88
CA THR A 110 -9.03 -8.38 6.96
C THR A 110 -8.07 -7.86 8.03
N LEU A 111 -6.79 -7.73 7.67
CA LEU A 111 -5.73 -7.19 8.48
C LEU A 111 -5.02 -6.11 7.65
N PRO A 112 -5.06 -4.83 8.05
CA PRO A 112 -4.56 -3.74 7.21
C PRO A 112 -3.05 -3.83 6.96
N ASN A 113 -2.28 -4.40 7.89
CA ASN A 113 -0.83 -4.54 7.79
C ASN A 113 -0.38 -5.58 6.75
N ILE A 114 -1.29 -6.37 6.16
CA ILE A 114 -0.93 -7.37 5.15
C ILE A 114 -0.33 -6.73 3.91
N CYS A 115 -0.73 -5.50 3.56
CA CYS A 115 -0.13 -4.78 2.45
C CYS A 115 1.39 -4.59 2.64
N LEU A 116 1.85 -4.38 3.89
CA LEU A 116 3.27 -4.31 4.23
C LEU A 116 3.98 -5.64 4.02
N GLY A 117 3.29 -6.74 4.36
CA GLY A 117 3.78 -8.10 4.12
C GLY A 117 3.98 -8.39 2.62
N GLU A 118 3.02 -7.99 1.78
CA GLU A 118 3.13 -8.17 0.32
C GLU A 118 4.31 -7.37 -0.26
N ILE A 119 4.50 -6.12 0.17
CA ILE A 119 5.64 -5.27 -0.23
C ILE A 119 6.95 -5.89 0.27
N SER A 120 6.98 -6.34 1.52
CA SER A 120 8.16 -6.95 2.14
C SER A 120 8.59 -8.23 1.42
N ILE A 121 7.64 -9.09 1.05
CA ILE A 121 7.90 -10.30 0.25
C ILE A 121 8.42 -9.92 -1.14
N ARG A 122 7.83 -8.91 -1.77
CA ARG A 122 8.20 -8.47 -3.12
C ARG A 122 9.62 -7.89 -3.20
N HIS A 123 10.01 -7.10 -2.21
CA HIS A 123 11.29 -6.38 -2.18
C HIS A 123 12.31 -7.00 -1.20
N GLN A 124 11.97 -8.10 -0.55
CA GLN A 124 12.75 -8.81 0.47
C GLN A 124 13.19 -7.86 1.62
N LEU A 125 12.28 -7.03 2.10
CA LEU A 125 12.50 -6.14 3.24
C LEU A 125 12.49 -6.96 4.54
N LYS A 126 13.43 -6.68 5.45
CA LYS A 126 13.69 -7.52 6.64
C LYS A 126 13.66 -6.77 7.97
N ILE A 127 13.42 -5.46 7.93
CA ILE A 127 13.41 -4.61 9.12
C ILE A 127 11.99 -4.15 9.46
N GLU A 128 11.87 -3.07 10.22
CA GLU A 128 10.60 -2.54 10.76
C GLU A 128 9.48 -2.45 9.72
N ASN A 129 8.29 -2.92 10.11
CA ASN A 129 7.05 -2.86 9.35
C ASN A 129 5.89 -2.47 10.29
N SER A 130 5.53 -1.18 10.32
CA SER A 130 4.48 -0.67 11.20
C SER A 130 3.29 -0.14 10.38
N PHE A 131 2.06 -0.46 10.81
CA PHE A 131 0.83 0.08 10.24
C PHE A 131 0.00 0.77 11.34
N PHE A 132 -0.44 2.00 11.09
CA PHE A 132 -1.20 2.81 12.03
C PHE A 132 -2.58 3.19 11.46
N VAL A 133 -3.50 3.59 12.33
CA VAL A 133 -4.84 4.05 11.94
C VAL A 133 -5.07 5.44 12.52
N PHE A 134 -5.52 6.37 11.69
CA PHE A 134 -5.79 7.76 12.03
C PHE A 134 -7.07 8.24 11.34
N ASP A 135 -7.74 9.25 11.90
CA ASP A 135 -8.99 9.77 11.32
C ASP A 135 -8.78 10.48 9.97
N SER A 136 -7.57 10.98 9.71
CA SER A 136 -7.25 11.77 8.51
C SER A 136 -5.75 11.75 8.19
N TYR A 137 -5.41 12.09 6.95
CA TYR A 137 -4.02 12.22 6.51
C TYR A 137 -3.29 13.33 7.27
N GLU A 138 -3.95 14.45 7.53
CA GLU A 138 -3.40 15.62 8.21
C GLU A 138 -2.97 15.31 9.66
N GLN A 139 -3.66 14.37 10.31
CA GLN A 139 -3.24 13.85 11.63
C GLN A 139 -2.12 12.80 11.52
N ALA A 140 -2.19 11.95 10.51
CA ALA A 140 -1.22 10.88 10.31
C ALA A 140 0.16 11.41 9.87
N GLU A 141 0.21 12.40 8.99
CA GLU A 141 1.45 12.86 8.35
C GLU A 141 2.51 13.31 9.38
N PRO A 142 2.23 14.19 10.35
CA PRO A 142 3.23 14.58 11.35
C PRO A 142 3.77 13.38 12.14
N PHE A 143 2.88 12.43 12.48
CA PHE A 143 3.28 11.21 13.18
C PHE A 143 4.16 10.32 12.31
N LEU A 144 3.77 10.07 11.06
CA LEU A 144 4.55 9.28 10.11
C LEU A 144 5.95 9.87 9.92
N GLN A 145 6.06 11.19 9.75
CA GLN A 145 7.34 11.88 9.66
C GLN A 145 8.17 11.71 10.93
N GLN A 146 7.59 11.98 12.10
CA GLN A 146 8.30 11.88 13.38
C GLN A 146 8.76 10.44 13.67
N TYR A 147 7.91 9.45 13.46
CA TYR A 147 8.24 8.04 13.68
C TYR A 147 9.35 7.59 12.73
N SER A 148 9.26 7.96 11.46
CA SER A 148 10.28 7.62 10.45
C SER A 148 11.62 8.28 10.76
N GLN A 149 11.63 9.56 11.16
CA GLN A 149 12.84 10.25 11.59
C GLN A 149 13.47 9.62 12.84
N ALA A 150 12.64 9.15 13.78
CA ALA A 150 13.15 8.43 14.95
C ALA A 150 13.82 7.09 14.57
N LEU A 151 13.30 6.36 13.58
CA LEU A 151 13.93 5.14 13.07
C LEU A 151 15.29 5.41 12.44
N LEU A 152 15.39 6.48 11.63
CA LEU A 152 16.64 6.91 10.99
C LEU A 152 17.66 7.34 12.05
N ALA A 153 17.27 8.21 12.98
CA ALA A 153 18.15 8.74 14.03
C ALA A 153 18.69 7.65 14.97
N GLN A 154 17.91 6.58 15.20
CA GLN A 154 18.33 5.43 16.01
C GLN A 154 19.15 4.40 15.21
N GLY A 155 19.38 4.60 13.92
CA GLY A 155 20.08 3.66 13.05
C GLY A 155 19.32 2.35 12.82
N LYS A 156 17.99 2.34 13.04
CA LYS A 156 17.13 1.16 12.82
C LYS A 156 16.84 0.92 11.33
N ALA A 157 16.95 1.97 10.52
CA ALA A 157 16.80 1.94 9.08
C ALA A 157 17.76 2.96 8.43
N GLN A 158 18.13 2.75 7.16
CA GLN A 158 18.84 3.77 6.36
C GLN A 158 17.87 4.57 5.49
N SER A 159 16.69 4.01 5.22
CA SER A 159 15.61 4.72 4.55
C SER A 159 14.27 4.23 5.11
N VAL A 160 13.26 5.07 5.05
CA VAL A 160 11.90 4.73 5.45
C VAL A 160 10.95 5.05 4.32
N LEU A 161 10.18 4.06 3.89
CA LEU A 161 9.01 4.28 3.05
C LEU A 161 7.82 4.52 3.97
N MET A 162 7.46 5.79 4.14
CA MET A 162 6.25 6.18 4.85
C MET A 162 5.10 6.37 3.87
N ALA A 163 3.88 5.97 4.23
CA ALA A 163 2.75 6.16 3.34
C ALA A 163 1.40 6.33 4.05
N TRP A 164 0.57 7.21 3.50
CA TRP A 164 -0.89 7.13 3.66
C TRP A 164 -1.46 6.28 2.54
N VAL A 165 -2.21 5.22 2.86
CA VAL A 165 -2.82 4.34 1.86
C VAL A 165 -4.25 4.00 2.25
N GLU A 166 -5.21 4.74 1.69
CA GLU A 166 -6.63 4.59 2.00
C GLU A 166 -7.37 3.96 0.81
N PHE A 167 -8.27 3.01 1.12
CA PHE A 167 -9.17 2.39 0.16
C PHE A 167 -10.50 2.03 0.83
N LEU A 168 -11.62 2.56 0.35
CA LEU A 168 -12.96 2.19 0.79
C LEU A 168 -13.98 2.37 -0.34
N GLU A 169 -14.68 1.30 -0.72
CA GLU A 169 -15.81 1.33 -1.66
C GLU A 169 -15.50 2.00 -3.03
N GLY A 170 -14.24 1.94 -3.44
CA GLY A 170 -13.77 2.51 -4.71
C GLY A 170 -13.24 3.95 -4.61
N ASP A 171 -13.41 4.61 -3.46
CA ASP A 171 -12.64 5.81 -3.12
C ASP A 171 -11.26 5.38 -2.60
N TYR A 172 -10.20 5.96 -3.14
CA TYR A 172 -8.85 5.56 -2.81
C TYR A 172 -7.83 6.68 -3.01
N ARG A 173 -6.83 6.67 -2.14
CA ARG A 173 -5.72 7.61 -2.19
C ARG A 173 -4.47 7.00 -1.56
N ALA A 174 -3.37 7.02 -2.30
CA ALA A 174 -2.05 6.75 -1.75
C ALA A 174 -1.14 7.98 -1.85
N ILE A 175 -0.44 8.30 -0.77
CA ILE A 175 0.66 9.26 -0.72
C ILE A 175 1.81 8.54 -0.04
N ALA A 176 2.79 8.10 -0.82
CA ALA A 176 3.95 7.38 -0.32
C ALA A 176 5.21 8.22 -0.53
N THR A 177 6.04 8.31 0.48
CA THR A 177 7.26 9.11 0.46
C THR A 177 8.43 8.28 0.97
N LEU A 178 9.49 8.24 0.19
CA LEU A 178 10.76 7.66 0.60
C LEU A 178 11.66 8.75 1.19
N ILE A 179 12.09 8.51 2.43
CA ILE A 179 13.01 9.37 3.18
C ILE A 179 14.28 8.59 3.56
N ASP A 180 15.39 9.28 3.67
CA ASP A 180 16.74 8.80 3.95
C ASP A 180 17.49 9.80 4.85
#